data_AF-E6LNT8-F1
#
_entry.id   AF-E6LNT8-F1
#
_cell.length_a   1.000
_cell.length_b   1.000
_cell.length_c   1.000
_cell.angle_alpha   90.00
_cell.angle_beta   90.00
_cell.angle_gamma   90.00
#
_symmetry.space_group_name_H-M   'P 1'
#
loop_
_entity.id
_entity.type
_entity.pdbx_description
1 polymer ?
#
loop_
_entity_poly.entity_id
_entity_poly.type
_entity_poly.pdbx_seq_one_letter_code
_entity_poly.pdbx_strand_id
1 'polypeptide(L)'
;MNENFDRLAEAKKYIGKDDVLSFDITHSFRSLAFYELLAVNFFKLSMSEGDRLDFVSYGMFEGQGDDGITPIVNQEPLLKLLDWTKAADEFKRFGTTHLLDQLLKDGEIDDSNKGC
;
A
#
# COMPACT_ATOMS: atom_id res chain seq x y z
N MET A 1 6.58 14.89 -11.38
CA MET A 1 6.31 13.45 -11.57
C MET A 1 7.58 12.65 -11.31
N ASN A 2 8.63 12.83 -12.12
CA ASN A 2 9.94 12.22 -11.83
C ASN A 2 10.47 12.60 -10.44
N GLU A 3 10.30 13.85 -10.03
CA GLU A 3 10.77 14.32 -8.72
C GLU A 3 10.20 13.56 -7.50
N ASN A 4 8.91 13.21 -7.49
CA ASN A 4 8.33 12.45 -6.38
C ASN A 4 8.85 11.01 -6.36
N PHE A 5 8.99 10.40 -7.55
CA PHE A 5 9.57 9.07 -7.69
C PHE A 5 11.05 9.05 -7.29
N ASP A 6 11.82 10.07 -7.70
CA ASP A 6 13.23 10.23 -7.35
C ASP A 6 13.39 10.41 -5.83
N ARG A 7 12.50 11.18 -5.19
CA ARG A 7 12.45 11.33 -3.73
C ARG A 7 12.12 10.02 -3.03
N LEU A 8 11.17 9.24 -3.53
CA LEU A 8 10.86 7.90 -3.00
C LEU A 8 12.08 6.97 -3.15
N ALA A 9 12.73 6.96 -4.31
CA ALA A 9 13.92 6.16 -4.55
C ALA A 9 15.10 6.58 -3.65
N GLU A 10 15.26 7.87 -3.37
CA GLU A 10 16.23 8.36 -2.41
C GLU A 10 15.86 7.97 -0.97
N ALA A 11 14.56 8.04 -0.61
CA ALA A 11 14.04 7.68 0.70
C ALA A 11 14.40 6.24 1.08
N LYS A 12 14.47 5.33 0.09
CA LYS A 12 14.89 3.94 0.28
C LYS A 12 16.22 3.78 1.02
N LYS A 13 17.15 4.72 0.86
CA LYS A 13 18.47 4.68 1.53
C LYS A 13 18.38 4.81 3.05
N TYR A 14 17.27 5.34 3.55
CA TYR A 14 17.04 5.55 4.99
C TYR A 14 16.21 4.44 5.64
N ILE A 15 15.75 3.46 4.85
CA ILE A 15 14.89 2.37 5.34
C ILE A 15 15.79 1.25 5.83
N GLY A 16 15.70 1.01 7.14
CA GLY A 16 16.34 -0.09 7.82
C GLY A 16 15.55 -1.39 7.63
N LYS A 17 16.22 -2.49 7.99
CA LYS A 17 15.57 -3.79 8.03
C LYS A 17 14.47 -3.79 9.10
N ASP A 18 13.32 -4.36 8.76
CA ASP A 18 12.17 -4.52 9.66
C ASP A 18 11.45 -3.19 9.99
N ASP A 19 11.73 -2.13 9.22
CA ASP A 19 11.00 -0.87 9.32
C ASP A 19 9.54 -1.04 8.88
N VAL A 20 8.66 -0.31 9.57
CA VAL A 20 7.25 -0.18 9.21
C VAL A 20 7.03 1.18 8.57
N LEU A 21 6.56 1.17 7.34
CA LEU A 21 6.37 2.37 6.53
C LEU A 21 4.91 2.76 6.45
N SER A 22 4.66 4.05 6.63
CA SER A 22 3.37 4.68 6.38
C SER A 22 3.53 5.82 5.37
N PHE A 23 2.58 5.96 4.44
CA PHE A 23 2.61 7.00 3.41
C PHE A 23 1.43 7.96 3.57
N ASP A 24 1.69 9.27 3.51
CA ASP A 24 0.63 10.29 3.43
C ASP A 24 0.52 10.84 2.02
N ILE A 25 -0.63 10.60 1.39
CA ILE A 25 -0.94 11.06 0.03
C ILE A 25 -2.04 12.14 0.01
N THR A 26 -2.34 12.76 1.15
CA THR A 26 -3.42 13.77 1.31
C THR A 26 -3.30 14.94 0.35
N HIS A 27 -2.08 15.41 0.08
CA HIS A 27 -1.83 16.55 -0.80
C HIS A 27 -1.58 16.17 -2.27
N SER A 28 -1.80 14.91 -2.64
CA SER A 28 -1.73 14.47 -4.03
C SER A 28 -2.88 15.07 -4.83
N PHE A 29 -2.56 15.83 -5.88
CA PHE A 29 -3.55 16.59 -6.63
C PHE A 29 -4.47 15.69 -7.48
N ARG A 30 -5.73 15.49 -7.05
CA ARG A 30 -6.78 14.78 -7.81
C ARG A 30 -6.31 13.42 -8.35
N SER A 31 -6.32 13.19 -9.67
CA SER A 31 -5.90 11.92 -10.30
C SER A 31 -4.44 11.55 -10.01
N LEU A 32 -3.60 12.47 -9.52
CA LEU A 32 -2.28 12.13 -9.03
C LEU A 32 -2.32 11.21 -7.81
N ALA A 33 -3.41 11.17 -7.02
CA ALA A 33 -3.52 10.23 -5.91
C ALA A 33 -3.42 8.76 -6.37
N PHE A 34 -4.02 8.42 -7.53
CA PHE A 34 -3.88 7.07 -8.11
C PHE A 34 -2.48 6.82 -8.66
N TYR A 35 -1.80 7.86 -9.16
CA TYR A 35 -0.40 7.74 -9.58
C TYR A 35 0.52 7.50 -8.38
N GLU A 36 0.35 8.25 -7.30
CA GLU A 36 1.11 8.07 -6.06
C GLU A 36 0.85 6.69 -5.46
N LEU A 37 -0.39 6.20 -5.53
CA LEU A 37 -0.69 4.81 -5.13
C LEU A 37 0.09 3.79 -5.95
N LEU A 38 0.23 3.99 -7.27
CA LEU A 38 1.07 3.13 -8.12
C LEU A 38 2.57 3.27 -7.79
N ALA A 39 3.04 4.48 -7.47
CA ALA A 39 4.42 4.72 -7.05
C ALA A 39 4.73 4.04 -5.71
N VAL A 40 3.82 4.11 -4.74
CA VAL A 40 3.88 3.38 -3.46
C VAL A 40 3.84 1.88 -3.72
N ASN A 41 3.00 1.39 -4.63
CA ASN A 41 2.97 -0.03 -5.01
C ASN A 41 4.31 -0.50 -5.59
N PHE A 42 4.90 0.29 -6.49
CA PHE A 42 6.22 0.00 -7.03
C PHE A 42 7.28 0.00 -5.92
N PHE A 43 7.22 0.97 -5.01
CA PHE A 43 8.13 1.08 -3.89
C PHE A 43 8.05 -0.15 -2.99
N LYS A 44 6.83 -0.57 -2.62
CA LYS A 44 6.52 -1.79 -1.88
C LYS A 44 7.17 -3.02 -2.52
N LEU A 45 7.03 -3.18 -3.84
CA LEU A 45 7.63 -4.30 -4.57
C LEU A 45 9.17 -4.28 -4.59
N SER A 46 9.79 -3.16 -4.23
CA SER A 46 11.24 -3.01 -4.16
C SER A 46 11.82 -3.19 -2.75
N MET A 47 10.96 -3.28 -1.72
CA MET A 47 11.37 -3.45 -0.32
C MET A 47 11.97 -4.83 -0.06
N SER A 48 12.78 -4.95 0.99
CA SER A 48 13.43 -6.23 1.35
C SER A 48 12.48 -7.10 2.15
N GLU A 49 12.76 -8.42 2.22
CA GLU A 49 12.02 -9.29 3.13
C GLU A 49 12.21 -8.82 4.59
N GLY A 50 11.10 -8.43 5.23
CA GLY A 50 11.04 -7.93 6.60
C GLY A 50 10.36 -6.57 6.72
N ASP A 51 10.49 -5.73 5.69
CA ASP A 51 9.95 -4.37 5.71
C ASP A 51 8.43 -4.42 5.45
N ARG A 52 7.64 -3.67 6.24
CA ARG A 52 6.17 -3.74 6.20
C ARG A 52 5.58 -2.40 5.82
N LEU A 53 4.52 -2.42 5.02
CA LEU A 53 3.66 -1.28 4.77
C LEU A 53 2.43 -1.43 5.66
N ASP A 54 2.14 -0.49 6.56
CA ASP A 54 0.99 -0.58 7.47
C ASP A 54 -0.18 0.34 7.06
N PHE A 55 0.11 1.49 6.47
CA PHE A 55 -0.87 2.54 6.27
C PHE A 55 -0.56 3.41 5.06
N VAL A 56 -1.58 3.67 4.25
CA VAL A 56 -1.54 4.72 3.22
C VAL A 56 -2.65 5.70 3.52
N SER A 57 -2.31 6.84 4.11
CA SER A 57 -3.27 7.85 4.57
C SER A 57 -3.70 8.76 3.43
N TYR A 58 -5.01 9.02 3.37
CA TYR A 58 -5.59 10.04 2.49
C TYR A 58 -6.61 10.86 3.27
N GLY A 59 -6.31 12.13 3.50
CA GLY A 59 -7.25 13.11 4.04
C GLY A 59 -8.33 13.44 3.02
N MET A 60 -9.55 12.96 3.26
CA MET A 60 -10.68 13.15 2.36
C MET A 60 -11.36 14.50 2.66
N PHE A 61 -10.72 15.59 2.23
CA PHE A 61 -11.15 16.96 2.51
C PHE A 61 -12.61 17.24 2.12
N GLU A 62 -13.06 16.71 0.98
CA GLU A 62 -14.45 16.86 0.52
C GLU A 62 -15.46 16.01 1.31
N GLY A 63 -14.98 15.08 2.14
CA GLY A 63 -15.80 14.25 3.03
C GLY A 63 -15.96 14.82 4.43
N GLN A 64 -15.62 16.09 4.65
CA GLN A 64 -15.78 16.76 5.93
C GLN A 64 -17.26 16.80 6.33
N GLY A 65 -17.56 16.35 7.55
CA GLY A 65 -18.91 16.37 8.11
C GLY A 65 -19.32 17.75 8.62
N ASP A 66 -20.57 17.86 9.07
CA ASP A 66 -21.14 19.09 9.66
C ASP A 66 -20.41 19.52 10.95
N ASP A 67 -19.67 18.62 11.59
CA ASP A 67 -18.83 18.87 12.76
C ASP A 67 -17.47 19.51 12.42
N GLY A 68 -17.18 19.69 11.12
CA GLY A 68 -15.91 20.23 10.64
C GLY A 68 -14.73 19.26 10.75
N ILE A 69 -14.97 17.97 10.99
CA ILE A 69 -13.91 16.96 11.09
C ILE A 69 -13.70 16.31 9.71
N THR A 70 -12.46 16.39 9.21
CA THR A 70 -12.07 15.75 7.95
C THR A 70 -11.60 14.31 8.21
N PRO A 71 -12.21 13.28 7.59
CA PRO A 71 -11.81 11.90 7.78
C PRO A 71 -10.48 11.59 7.07
N ILE A 72 -9.63 10.78 7.73
CA ILE A 72 -8.46 10.14 7.13
C ILE A 72 -8.85 8.72 6.75
N VAL A 73 -8.67 8.35 5.49
CA VAL A 73 -9.00 7.03 4.95
C VAL A 73 -7.72 6.22 4.74
N ASN A 74 -7.74 4.94 5.12
CA ASN A 74 -6.67 4.01 4.78
C ASN A 74 -6.85 3.49 3.35
N GLN A 75 -5.86 3.72 2.49
CA GLN A 75 -5.83 3.30 1.09
C GLN A 75 -5.00 2.01 0.88
N GLU A 76 -4.39 1.47 1.92
CA GLU A 76 -3.67 0.19 1.90
C GLU A 76 -4.50 -0.98 1.29
N PRO A 77 -5.83 -1.08 1.49
CA PRO A 77 -6.65 -2.09 0.81
C PRO A 77 -6.59 -2.05 -0.72
N LEU A 78 -6.37 -0.88 -1.32
CA LEU A 78 -6.22 -0.77 -2.78
C LEU A 78 -4.91 -1.40 -3.26
N LEU A 79 -3.85 -1.34 -2.45
CA LEU A 79 -2.58 -2.02 -2.73
C LEU A 79 -2.73 -3.54 -2.59
N LYS A 80 -3.45 -4.02 -1.56
CA LYS A 80 -3.79 -5.45 -1.45
C LYS A 80 -4.54 -5.94 -2.69
N LEU A 81 -5.45 -5.14 -3.25
CA LEU A 81 -6.17 -5.49 -4.47
C LEU A 81 -5.24 -5.66 -5.68
N LEU A 82 -4.16 -4.87 -5.78
CA LEU A 82 -3.13 -5.04 -6.82
C LEU A 82 -2.38 -6.37 -6.66
N ASP A 83 -2.07 -6.77 -5.42
CA ASP A 83 -1.44 -8.06 -5.14
C ASP A 83 -2.33 -9.23 -5.54
N TRP A 84 -3.62 -9.17 -5.18
CA TRP A 84 -4.61 -10.18 -5.59
C TRP A 84 -4.78 -10.23 -7.11
N THR A 85 -4.75 -9.09 -7.78
CA THR A 85 -4.81 -9.02 -9.25
C THR A 85 -3.61 -9.73 -9.88
N LYS A 86 -2.40 -9.51 -9.34
CA LYS A 86 -1.17 -10.18 -9.79
C LYS A 86 -1.23 -11.69 -9.57
N ALA A 87 -1.68 -12.14 -8.40
CA ALA A 87 -1.82 -13.55 -8.08
C ALA A 87 -2.84 -14.26 -8.98
N ALA A 88 -3.97 -13.61 -9.27
CA ALA A 88 -4.98 -14.12 -10.19
C ALA A 88 -4.48 -14.21 -11.64
N ASP A 89 -3.73 -13.21 -12.12
CA ASP A 89 -3.12 -13.26 -13.47
C ASP A 89 -2.09 -14.40 -13.58
N GLU A 90 -1.25 -14.58 -12.56
CA GLU A 90 -0.26 -15.66 -12.53
C GLU A 90 -0.92 -17.03 -12.61
N PHE A 91 -1.96 -17.26 -11.80
CA PHE A 91 -2.74 -18.49 -11.84
C PHE A 91 -3.41 -18.70 -13.21
N LYS A 92 -4.03 -17.66 -13.77
CA LYS A 92 -4.72 -17.74 -15.06
C LYS A 92 -3.77 -18.10 -16.21
N ARG A 93 -2.55 -17.57 -16.20
CA ARG A 93 -1.58 -17.75 -17.30
C ARG A 93 -0.77 -19.02 -17.19
N PHE A 94 -0.43 -19.44 -15.97
CA PHE A 94 0.56 -20.49 -15.74
C PHE A 94 0.06 -21.64 -14.86
N GLY A 95 -1.11 -21.52 -14.23
CA GLY A 95 -1.69 -22.53 -13.34
C GLY A 95 -0.97 -22.67 -11.98
N THR A 96 -0.04 -21.78 -11.65
CA THR A 96 0.64 -21.74 -10.35
C THR A 96 -0.22 -21.05 -9.30
N THR A 97 -0.23 -21.61 -8.09
CA THR A 97 -0.96 -21.08 -6.94
C THR A 97 -0.04 -20.43 -5.91
N HIS A 98 1.26 -20.23 -6.22
CA HIS A 98 2.25 -19.80 -5.24
C HIS A 98 1.90 -18.45 -4.59
N LEU A 99 1.61 -17.42 -5.40
CA LEU A 99 1.21 -16.11 -4.87
C LEU A 99 -0.14 -16.15 -4.14
N LEU A 100 -1.09 -16.96 -4.60
CA LEU A 100 -2.38 -17.11 -3.93
C LEU A 100 -2.23 -17.74 -2.54
N ASP A 101 -1.39 -18.78 -2.43
CA ASP A 101 -1.08 -19.44 -1.16
C ASP A 101 -0.38 -18.49 -0.18
N GLN A 102 0.55 -17.65 -0.66
CA GLN A 102 1.17 -16.59 0.14
C GLN A 102 0.13 -15.59 0.68
N LEU A 103 -0.71 -15.04 -0.19
CA LEU A 103 -1.72 -14.05 0.21
C LEU A 103 -2.74 -14.60 1.20
N LEU A 104 -3.11 -15.87 1.09
CA LEU A 104 -4.02 -16.54 2.03
C LEU A 104 -3.38 -16.67 3.42
N LYS A 105 -2.11 -17.09 3.48
CA LYS A 105 -1.36 -17.22 4.74
C LYS A 105 -1.17 -15.88 5.44
N ASP A 106 -0.89 -14.82 4.68
CA ASP A 106 -0.75 -13.47 5.23
C ASP A 106 -2.08 -12.96 5.82
N GLY A 107 -3.22 -13.28 5.20
CA GLY A 107 -4.55 -12.95 5.71
C GLY A 107 -4.92 -13.67 7.01
N GLU A 108 -4.53 -14.94 7.16
CA GLU A 108 -4.74 -15.71 8.40
C GLU A 108 -3.95 -15.14 9.59
N ILE A 109 -2.78 -14.55 9.33
CA ILE A 109 -1.93 -13.93 10.36
C ILE A 109 -2.53 -12.59 10.85
N ASP A 110 -3.12 -11.78 9.96
CA ASP A 110 -3.77 -10.50 10.30
C ASP A 110 -4.99 -10.70 11.21
N ASP A 111 -5.82 -11.71 10.95
CA ASP A 111 -7.00 -12.00 11.78
C ASP A 111 -6.66 -12.58 13.17
N SER A 112 -5.49 -13.22 13.32
CA SER A 112 -5.02 -13.72 14.62
C SER A 112 -4.56 -12.62 15.60
N ASN A 113 -4.25 -11.42 15.10
CA ASN A 113 -3.82 -10.26 15.89
C ASN A 113 -4.96 -9.29 16.26
N LYS A 114 -6.21 -9.55 15.85
CA LYS A 114 -7.39 -8.73 16.20
C LYS A 114 -7.99 -9.06 17.57
N GLY A 115 -7.28 -9.84 18.38
CA GLY A 115 -7.65 -10.17 19.77
C GLY A 115 -6.88 -9.36 20.80
N CYS A 116 -7.08 -8.04 20.85
CA CYS A 116 -6.75 -7.17 21.98
C CYS A 116 -7.70 -5.98 22.00
#